data_AF-A0A961D054-F1
#
_entry.id   AF-A0A961D054-F1
#
_cell.length_a   1.000
_cell.length_b   1.000
_cell.length_c   1.000
_cell.angle_alpha   90.00
_cell.angle_beta   90.00
_cell.angle_gamma   90.00
#
_symmetry.space_group_name_H-M   'P 1'
#
loop_
_entity.id
_entity.type
_entity.pdbx_description
1 polymer ?
#
loop_
_entity_poly.entity_id
_entity_poly.type
_entity_poly.pdbx_seq_one_letter_code
_entity_poly.pdbx_strand_id
1 'polypeptide(L)'
;LLVKPGVAHALSWAGAVFDCTSVFWLSWRRTRRWAYAAVVAFHTATAMLFQIGMFPWVMILATPVFFEPDWPTRLVGRRVRPPVRSTSGSAAPSLHRATVVGLLLLAVLEVVLPLRHLVIPGDVRWNEGGYYGSWRVMLTEKGGSARFRVTDPASGETWEVDPQLVLTDWQAAQAAVRPDLLLATAHLVAEHYEQRVEVRADAWMSMNGSEAVRVVDPELDLTTVTRTSGPWWVEDPPDTH
;
A
#
# COMPACT_ATOMS: atom_id res chain seq x y z
N LEU A 1 -24.41 9.35 -8.39
CA LEU A 1 -24.78 8.09 -9.09
C LEU A 1 -24.81 6.88 -8.16
N LEU A 2 -23.83 6.70 -7.25
CA LEU A 2 -23.76 5.56 -6.32
C LEU A 2 -24.79 5.58 -5.17
N VAL A 3 -25.50 6.68 -4.95
CA VAL A 3 -26.58 6.79 -3.94
C VAL A 3 -27.75 5.84 -4.24
N LYS A 4 -27.91 5.40 -5.50
CA LYS A 4 -28.90 4.40 -5.88
C LYS A 4 -28.28 2.99 -5.79
N PRO A 5 -28.74 2.11 -4.88
CA PRO A 5 -28.12 0.80 -4.66
C PRO A 5 -28.01 -0.05 -5.94
N GLY A 6 -29.03 -0.02 -6.81
CA GLY A 6 -29.01 -0.76 -8.08
C GLY A 6 -27.89 -0.31 -9.04
N VAL A 7 -27.57 0.98 -9.07
CA VAL A 7 -26.47 1.50 -9.89
C VAL A 7 -25.13 1.07 -9.31
N ALA A 8 -24.99 1.10 -7.98
CA ALA A 8 -23.78 0.63 -7.30
C ALA A 8 -23.53 -0.86 -7.59
N HIS A 9 -24.52 -1.73 -7.40
CA HIS A 9 -24.38 -3.16 -7.70
C HIS A 9 -24.03 -3.43 -9.16
N ALA A 10 -24.68 -2.74 -10.11
CA ALA A 10 -24.38 -2.89 -11.52
C ALA A 10 -22.94 -2.50 -11.86
N LEU A 11 -22.45 -1.38 -11.31
CA LEU A 11 -21.07 -0.93 -11.50
C LEU A 11 -20.06 -1.88 -10.84
N SER A 12 -20.34 -2.40 -9.65
CA SER A 12 -19.49 -3.38 -8.98
C SER A 12 -19.32 -4.66 -9.82
N TRP A 13 -20.43 -5.22 -10.32
CA TRP A 13 -20.37 -6.41 -11.17
C TRP A 13 -19.71 -6.14 -12.51
N ALA A 14 -19.98 -4.99 -13.13
CA ALA A 14 -19.34 -4.60 -14.38
C ALA A 14 -17.82 -4.47 -14.20
N GLY A 15 -17.36 -3.85 -13.11
CA GLY A 15 -15.94 -3.75 -12.77
C GLY A 15 -15.31 -5.12 -12.54
N ALA A 16 -15.94 -5.98 -11.73
CA ALA A 16 -15.43 -7.33 -11.47
C ALA A 16 -15.32 -8.17 -12.75
N VAL A 17 -16.33 -8.14 -13.62
CA VAL A 17 -16.29 -8.85 -14.92
C VAL A 17 -15.19 -8.27 -15.81
N PHE A 18 -15.05 -6.94 -15.85
CA PHE A 18 -14.00 -6.29 -16.62
C PHE A 18 -12.61 -6.73 -16.13
N ASP A 19 -12.33 -6.62 -14.85
CA ASP A 19 -11.02 -6.96 -14.26
C ASP A 19 -10.68 -8.44 -14.49
N CYS A 20 -11.62 -9.35 -14.24
CA CYS A 20 -11.42 -10.79 -14.40
C CYS A 20 -11.23 -11.23 -15.86
N THR A 21 -11.72 -10.46 -16.83
CA THR A 21 -11.67 -10.85 -18.25
C THR A 21 -10.68 -10.05 -19.08
N SER A 22 -10.25 -8.88 -18.60
CA SER A 22 -9.37 -7.93 -19.31
C SER A 22 -8.11 -8.59 -19.88
N VAL A 23 -7.47 -9.46 -19.10
CA VAL A 23 -6.24 -10.19 -19.49
C VAL A 23 -6.43 -11.02 -20.76
N PHE A 24 -7.56 -11.71 -20.91
CA PHE A 24 -7.85 -12.53 -22.07
C PHE A 24 -8.06 -11.66 -23.32
N TRP A 25 -8.79 -10.56 -23.16
CA TRP A 25 -9.06 -9.61 -24.25
C TRP A 25 -7.82 -8.83 -24.71
N LEU A 26 -6.91 -8.52 -23.80
CA LEU A 26 -5.63 -7.88 -24.09
C LEU A 26 -4.65 -8.86 -24.75
N SER A 27 -4.66 -10.11 -24.31
CA SER A 27 -3.81 -11.17 -24.86
C SER A 27 -4.20 -11.50 -26.31
N TRP A 28 -5.49 -11.47 -26.64
CA TRP A 28 -5.96 -11.74 -27.99
C TRP A 28 -5.72 -10.55 -28.93
N ARG A 29 -4.79 -10.75 -29.89
CA ARG A 29 -4.35 -9.72 -30.87
C ARG A 29 -5.49 -8.96 -31.57
N ARG A 30 -6.63 -9.61 -31.84
CA ARG A 30 -7.77 -8.99 -32.56
C ARG A 30 -8.54 -8.00 -31.70
N THR A 31 -8.66 -8.26 -30.40
CA THR A 31 -9.42 -7.43 -29.46
C THR A 31 -8.56 -6.43 -28.71
N ARG A 32 -7.23 -6.65 -28.67
CA ARG A 32 -6.26 -5.87 -27.87
C ARG A 32 -6.46 -4.35 -27.89
N ARG A 33 -6.62 -3.73 -29.07
CA ARG A 33 -6.79 -2.26 -29.17
C ARG A 33 -8.08 -1.77 -28.51
N TRP A 34 -9.15 -2.55 -28.62
CA TRP A 34 -10.45 -2.23 -28.04
C TRP A 34 -10.45 -2.50 -26.53
N ALA A 35 -9.82 -3.60 -26.11
CA ALA A 35 -9.59 -3.91 -24.70
C ALA A 35 -8.77 -2.81 -24.03
N TYR A 36 -7.71 -2.31 -24.68
CA TYR A 36 -6.91 -1.20 -24.16
C TYR A 36 -7.71 0.10 -24.06
N ALA A 37 -8.54 0.44 -25.06
CA ALA A 37 -9.43 1.59 -24.96
C ALA A 37 -10.41 1.46 -23.77
N ALA A 38 -10.94 0.25 -23.53
CA ALA A 38 -11.77 -0.03 -22.36
C ALA A 38 -11.00 0.09 -21.04
N VAL A 39 -9.74 -0.36 -20.97
CA VAL A 39 -8.83 -0.14 -19.81
C VAL A 39 -8.67 1.35 -19.52
N VAL A 40 -8.41 2.16 -20.53
CA VAL A 40 -8.29 3.62 -20.37
C VAL A 40 -9.59 4.24 -19.84
N ALA A 41 -10.73 3.89 -20.43
CA ALA A 41 -12.03 4.40 -20.00
C ALA A 41 -12.36 3.98 -18.56
N PHE A 42 -12.17 2.70 -18.24
CA PHE A 42 -12.43 2.13 -16.92
C PHE A 42 -11.57 2.80 -15.84
N HIS A 43 -10.26 2.89 -16.04
CA HIS A 43 -9.35 3.51 -15.07
C HIS A 43 -9.55 5.02 -14.96
N THR A 44 -9.93 5.71 -16.03
CA THR A 44 -10.31 7.13 -15.94
C THR A 44 -11.57 7.30 -15.09
N ALA A 45 -12.58 6.47 -15.30
CA ALA A 45 -13.81 6.50 -14.50
C ALA A 45 -13.53 6.20 -13.03
N THR A 46 -12.69 5.21 -12.71
CA THR A 46 -12.32 4.90 -11.32
C THR A 46 -11.47 6.01 -10.69
N ALA A 47 -10.58 6.66 -11.44
CA ALA A 47 -9.84 7.82 -10.96
C ALA A 47 -10.77 8.98 -10.56
N MET A 48 -11.79 9.25 -11.38
CA MET A 48 -12.78 10.30 -11.11
C MET A 48 -13.69 9.98 -9.93
N LEU A 49 -14.03 8.71 -9.72
CA LEU A 49 -15.00 8.27 -8.70
C LEU A 49 -14.37 8.02 -7.33
N PHE A 50 -13.16 7.48 -7.28
CA PHE A 50 -12.61 6.91 -6.04
C PHE A 50 -11.28 7.55 -5.57
N GLN A 51 -10.72 8.51 -6.33
CA GLN A 51 -9.48 9.24 -5.98
C GLN A 51 -8.34 8.34 -5.45
N ILE A 52 -8.09 7.20 -6.10
CA ILE A 52 -7.09 6.17 -5.70
C ILE A 52 -5.64 6.61 -6.04
N GLY A 53 -5.37 7.91 -6.07
CA GLY A 53 -4.06 8.47 -6.40
C GLY A 53 -3.52 8.01 -7.76
N MET A 54 -2.28 7.50 -7.78
CA MET A 54 -1.56 7.17 -9.01
C MET A 54 -1.97 5.84 -9.66
N PHE A 55 -2.71 4.99 -8.94
CA PHE A 55 -3.00 3.62 -9.39
C PHE A 55 -3.63 3.55 -10.79
N PRO A 56 -4.70 4.31 -11.12
CA PRO A 56 -5.34 4.19 -12.43
C PRO A 56 -4.39 4.55 -13.59
N TRP A 57 -3.50 5.53 -13.36
CA TRP A 57 -2.52 5.97 -14.36
C TRP A 57 -1.43 4.92 -14.58
N VAL A 58 -0.93 4.31 -13.50
CA VAL A 58 0.06 3.23 -13.58
C VAL A 58 -0.53 2.04 -14.34
N MET A 59 -1.78 1.64 -14.06
CA MET A 59 -2.43 0.53 -14.76
C MET A 59 -2.56 0.80 -16.26
N ILE A 60 -2.98 2.00 -16.66
CA ILE A 60 -3.04 2.39 -18.07
C ILE A 60 -1.65 2.31 -18.72
N LEU A 61 -0.63 2.89 -18.07
CA LEU A 61 0.72 2.99 -18.62
C LEU A 61 1.47 1.64 -18.64
N ALA A 62 1.10 0.70 -17.76
CA ALA A 62 1.70 -0.63 -17.69
C ALA A 62 1.04 -1.62 -18.68
N THR A 63 -0.24 -1.44 -19.00
CA THR A 63 -1.00 -2.36 -19.89
C THR A 63 -0.38 -2.56 -21.29
N PRO A 64 0.37 -1.62 -21.89
CA PRO A 64 1.14 -1.87 -23.11
C PRO A 64 2.11 -3.05 -23.04
N VAL A 65 2.40 -3.63 -21.86
CA VAL A 65 3.10 -4.91 -21.73
C VAL A 65 2.46 -6.05 -22.53
N PHE A 66 1.15 -5.99 -22.77
CA PHE A 66 0.43 -6.96 -23.61
C PHE A 66 0.61 -6.73 -25.13
N PHE A 67 1.29 -5.65 -25.53
CA PHE A 67 1.56 -5.34 -26.93
C PHE A 67 2.86 -6.00 -27.40
N GLU A 68 3.05 -6.04 -28.73
CA GLU A 68 4.28 -6.58 -29.30
C GLU A 68 5.49 -5.74 -28.84
N PRO A 69 6.68 -6.31 -28.56
CA PRO A 69 7.82 -5.58 -28.00
C PRO A 69 8.31 -4.37 -28.82
N ASP A 70 7.95 -4.31 -30.10
CA ASP A 70 8.25 -3.20 -31.01
C ASP A 70 7.15 -2.12 -31.05
N TRP A 71 6.15 -2.16 -30.16
CA TRP A 71 5.12 -1.12 -30.06
C TRP A 71 5.68 0.29 -29.86
N PRO A 72 6.73 0.55 -29.04
CA PRO A 72 7.23 1.91 -28.85
C PRO A 72 7.92 2.42 -30.11
N THR A 73 8.65 1.55 -30.81
CA THR A 73 9.39 1.89 -32.02
C THR A 73 8.43 2.14 -33.20
N ARG A 74 7.33 1.37 -33.28
CA ARG A 74 6.21 1.62 -34.20
C ARG A 74 5.54 2.96 -33.96
N LEU A 75 5.34 3.34 -32.69
CA LEU A 75 4.70 4.62 -32.32
C LEU A 75 5.55 5.84 -32.72
N VAL A 76 6.86 5.76 -32.49
CA VAL A 76 7.82 6.85 -32.78
C VAL A 76 8.26 6.84 -34.27
N GLY A 77 7.77 5.90 -35.08
CA GLY A 77 8.13 5.79 -36.50
C GLY A 77 9.58 5.35 -36.76
N ARG A 78 10.31 4.91 -35.72
CA ARG A 78 11.69 4.43 -35.84
C ARG A 78 11.71 2.94 -36.11
N ARG A 79 12.09 2.53 -37.32
CA ARG A 79 12.36 1.12 -37.64
C ARG A 79 13.70 0.71 -37.03
N VAL A 80 13.72 0.35 -35.76
CA VAL A 80 14.88 -0.33 -35.17
C VAL A 80 14.82 -1.78 -35.65
N ARG A 81 15.65 -2.14 -36.64
CA ARG A 81 15.85 -3.55 -36.99
C ARG A 81 16.53 -4.22 -35.80
N PRO A 82 15.94 -5.22 -35.14
CA PRO A 82 16.67 -5.97 -34.13
C PRO A 82 17.87 -6.64 -34.81
N PRO A 83 19.06 -6.64 -34.21
CA PRO A 83 20.18 -7.39 -34.73
C PRO A 83 19.78 -8.87 -34.78
N VAL A 84 19.82 -9.47 -35.97
CA VAL A 84 19.58 -10.89 -36.17
C VAL A 84 20.72 -11.65 -35.51
N ARG A 85 20.53 -12.13 -34.28
CA ARG A 85 21.46 -13.08 -33.66
C ARG A 85 21.20 -14.45 -34.28
N SER A 86 22.10 -14.88 -35.16
CA SER A 86 22.23 -16.28 -35.56
C SER A 86 22.71 -17.07 -34.34
N THR A 87 21.81 -17.71 -33.60
CA THR A 87 22.21 -18.64 -32.54
C THR A 87 22.56 -19.98 -33.19
N SER A 88 23.79 -20.12 -33.66
CA SER A 88 24.46 -21.41 -33.79
C SER A 88 24.64 -21.98 -32.38
N GLY A 89 24.21 -23.24 -32.19
CA GLY A 89 23.94 -23.82 -30.89
C GLY A 89 25.08 -23.82 -29.87
N SER A 90 24.69 -23.81 -28.60
CA SER A 90 25.40 -24.45 -27.50
C SER A 90 24.41 -24.70 -26.37
N ALA A 91 24.33 -25.94 -25.90
CA ALA A 91 23.53 -26.29 -24.74
C ALA A 91 24.14 -25.65 -23.49
N ALA A 92 23.34 -24.89 -22.74
CA ALA A 92 23.66 -24.53 -21.36
C ALA A 92 22.59 -25.14 -20.42
N PRO A 93 22.72 -26.43 -20.04
CA PRO A 93 21.74 -27.07 -19.16
C PRO A 93 21.78 -26.55 -17.71
N SER A 94 22.84 -25.82 -17.32
CA SER A 94 22.99 -25.25 -15.97
C SER A 94 22.23 -23.94 -15.79
N LEU A 95 22.20 -23.08 -16.81
CA LEU A 95 21.50 -21.80 -16.77
C LEU A 95 19.99 -22.02 -16.69
N HIS A 96 19.45 -23.02 -17.39
CA HIS A 96 18.04 -23.37 -17.31
C HIS A 96 17.61 -23.82 -15.90
N ARG A 97 18.41 -24.68 -15.23
CA ARG A 97 18.12 -25.10 -13.85
C ARG A 97 18.18 -23.93 -12.88
N ALA A 98 19.21 -23.09 -12.97
CA ALA A 98 19.33 -21.90 -12.12
C ALA A 98 18.18 -20.91 -12.34
N THR A 99 17.76 -20.69 -13.59
CA THR A 99 16.59 -19.86 -13.91
C THR A 99 15.31 -20.46 -13.36
N VAL A 100 15.08 -21.76 -13.52
CA VAL A 100 13.88 -22.43 -12.96
C VAL A 100 13.87 -22.32 -11.44
N VAL A 101 15.00 -22.58 -10.76
CA VAL A 101 15.12 -22.41 -9.31
C VAL A 101 14.87 -20.95 -8.91
N GLY A 102 15.44 -19.99 -9.63
CA GLY A 102 15.20 -18.56 -9.38
C GLY A 102 13.72 -18.17 -9.53
N LEU A 103 13.05 -18.67 -10.57
CA LEU A 103 11.62 -18.44 -10.78
C LEU A 103 10.75 -19.12 -9.72
N LEU A 104 11.11 -20.32 -9.26
CA LEU A 104 10.43 -21.00 -8.17
C LEU A 104 10.60 -20.25 -6.85
N LEU A 105 11.81 -19.77 -6.55
CA LEU A 105 12.06 -18.94 -5.37
C LEU A 105 11.28 -17.63 -5.43
N LEU A 106 11.22 -16.99 -6.60
CA LEU A 106 10.39 -15.81 -6.80
C LEU A 106 8.91 -16.12 -6.60
N ALA A 107 8.39 -17.21 -7.17
CA ALA A 107 7.00 -17.62 -6.98
C ALA A 107 6.67 -17.92 -5.51
N VAL A 108 7.59 -18.56 -4.78
CA VAL A 108 7.46 -18.76 -3.33
C VAL A 108 7.45 -17.41 -2.62
N LEU A 109 8.33 -16.48 -2.96
CA LEU A 109 8.36 -15.14 -2.36
C LEU A 109 7.04 -14.37 -2.61
N GLU A 110 6.51 -14.41 -3.82
CA GLU A 110 5.24 -13.77 -4.22
C GLU A 110 4.02 -14.34 -3.47
N VAL A 111 4.12 -15.56 -2.91
CA VAL A 111 3.05 -16.18 -2.10
C VAL A 111 3.30 -15.97 -0.60
N VAL A 112 4.53 -16.19 -0.14
CA VAL A 112 4.89 -16.10 1.27
C VAL A 112 4.81 -14.67 1.77
N LEU A 113 5.32 -13.70 0.99
CA LEU A 113 5.35 -12.30 1.43
C LEU A 113 3.93 -11.77 1.66
N PRO A 114 2.93 -12.01 0.79
CA PRO A 114 1.57 -11.58 1.07
C PRO A 114 0.89 -12.35 2.20
N LEU A 115 1.20 -13.64 2.39
CA LEU A 115 0.60 -14.47 3.44
C LEU A 115 1.25 -14.32 4.82
N ARG A 116 2.37 -13.60 4.94
CA ARG A 116 3.08 -13.40 6.23
C ARG A 116 2.23 -12.78 7.33
N HIS A 117 1.18 -12.06 6.96
CA HIS A 117 0.24 -11.47 7.92
C HIS A 117 -0.51 -12.54 8.75
N LEU A 118 -0.58 -13.79 8.28
CA LEU A 118 -1.21 -14.89 9.01
C LEU A 118 -0.43 -15.36 10.24
N VAL A 119 0.87 -15.08 10.31
CA VAL A 119 1.72 -15.45 11.46
C VAL A 119 2.02 -14.26 12.39
N ILE A 120 1.60 -13.06 12.00
CA ILE A 120 1.76 -11.86 12.82
C ILE A 120 0.55 -11.78 13.76
N PRO A 121 0.76 -11.68 15.08
CA PRO A 121 -0.34 -11.60 16.03
C PRO A 121 -1.12 -10.29 15.90
N GLY A 122 -2.40 -10.35 16.28
CA GLY A 122 -3.33 -9.22 16.29
C GLY A 122 -3.96 -8.91 14.93
N ASP A 123 -4.83 -7.90 14.89
CA ASP A 123 -5.46 -7.49 13.64
C ASP A 123 -4.55 -6.56 12.85
N VAL A 124 -3.95 -7.10 11.79
CA VAL A 124 -3.05 -6.37 10.89
C VAL A 124 -3.70 -5.15 10.23
N ARG A 125 -5.04 -5.06 10.21
CA ARG A 125 -5.73 -3.83 9.79
C ARG A 125 -5.50 -2.68 10.75
N TRP A 126 -5.35 -2.94 12.04
CA TRP A 126 -5.12 -1.94 13.08
C TRP A 126 -3.63 -1.68 13.23
N ASN A 127 -2.86 -2.73 13.51
CA ASN A 127 -1.45 -2.62 13.84
C ASN A 127 -0.49 -2.50 12.65
N GLU A 128 -0.99 -2.72 11.42
CA GLU A 128 -0.26 -2.67 10.14
C GLU A 128 0.92 -3.64 10.01
N GLY A 129 1.12 -4.53 10.99
CA GLY A 129 2.12 -5.58 11.00
C GLY A 129 1.90 -6.56 9.84
N GLY A 130 2.65 -6.38 8.75
CA GLY A 130 2.50 -7.21 7.55
C GLY A 130 1.30 -6.87 6.67
N TYR A 131 0.60 -5.75 6.93
CA TYR A 131 -0.48 -5.27 6.07
C TYR A 131 0.05 -4.85 4.69
N TYR A 132 1.13 -4.08 4.65
CA TYR A 132 1.74 -3.65 3.38
C TYR A 132 2.30 -4.85 2.60
N GLY A 133 1.96 -4.96 1.33
CA GLY A 133 2.36 -6.12 0.52
C GLY A 133 1.65 -7.43 0.91
N SER A 134 0.61 -7.38 1.75
CA SER A 134 -0.41 -8.42 1.78
C SER A 134 -1.39 -8.19 0.64
N TRP A 135 -2.08 -9.24 0.17
CA TRP A 135 -3.14 -9.13 -0.87
C TRP A 135 -4.42 -8.43 -0.35
N ARG A 136 -4.29 -7.52 0.62
CA ARG A 136 -5.37 -6.80 1.31
C ARG A 136 -5.45 -5.35 0.85
N VAL A 137 -5.78 -5.16 -0.42
CA VAL A 137 -5.93 -3.81 -0.99
C VAL A 137 -7.33 -3.27 -0.68
N MET A 138 -7.41 -2.02 -0.20
CA MET A 138 -8.67 -1.28 0.02
C MET A 138 -9.70 -1.95 0.94
N LEU A 139 -9.26 -2.72 1.94
CA LEU A 139 -10.18 -3.32 2.92
C LEU A 139 -10.55 -2.37 4.07
N THR A 140 -9.86 -1.24 4.18
CA THR A 140 -9.92 -0.36 5.33
C THR A 140 -9.96 1.10 4.90
N GLU A 141 -10.98 1.82 5.33
CA GLU A 141 -11.01 3.27 5.44
C GLU A 141 -10.80 3.63 6.91
N LYS A 142 -9.76 4.40 7.22
CA LYS A 142 -9.41 4.76 8.60
C LYS A 142 -9.52 6.26 8.80
N GLY A 143 -10.06 6.67 9.94
CA GLY A 143 -10.09 8.06 10.40
C GLY A 143 -9.62 8.13 11.85
N GLY A 144 -8.97 9.22 12.25
CA GLY A 144 -8.40 9.30 13.59
C GLY A 144 -7.78 10.64 13.92
N SER A 145 -7.32 10.75 15.17
CA SER A 145 -6.62 11.91 15.71
C SER A 145 -5.50 11.47 16.63
N ALA A 146 -4.39 12.20 16.64
CA ALA A 146 -3.28 11.96 17.54
C ALA A 146 -2.79 13.28 18.14
N ARG A 147 -2.53 13.26 19.45
CA ARG A 147 -1.79 14.30 20.18
C ARG A 147 -0.60 13.68 20.87
N PHE A 148 0.47 14.45 21.00
CA PHE A 148 1.69 13.99 21.67
C PHE A 148 1.85 14.71 23.01
N ARG A 149 2.23 13.96 24.03
CA ARG A 149 2.59 14.46 25.35
C ARG A 149 4.09 14.30 25.51
N VAL A 150 4.79 15.41 25.70
CA VAL A 150 6.24 15.45 25.86
C VAL A 150 6.54 15.70 27.33
N THR A 151 7.42 14.88 27.90
CA THR A 151 7.88 15.00 29.28
C THR A 151 9.38 15.19 29.30
N ASP A 152 9.84 16.24 29.98
CA ASP A 152 11.27 16.41 30.28
C ASP A 152 11.60 15.63 31.57
N PRO A 153 12.41 14.56 31.49
CA PRO A 153 12.76 13.76 32.66
C PRO A 153 13.64 14.51 33.68
N ALA A 154 14.31 15.60 33.29
CA ALA A 154 15.15 16.38 34.19
C ALA A 154 14.33 17.31 35.09
N SER A 155 13.31 17.97 34.54
CA SER A 155 12.43 18.90 35.27
C SER A 155 11.14 18.23 35.79
N GLY A 156 10.71 17.14 35.16
CA GLY A 156 9.40 16.52 35.36
C GLY A 156 8.25 17.29 34.71
N GLU A 157 8.53 18.37 33.97
CA GLU A 157 7.51 19.13 33.28
C GLU A 157 6.95 18.33 32.10
N THR A 158 5.65 18.45 31.88
CA THR A 158 4.93 17.75 30.81
C THR A 158 4.01 18.71 30.09
N TRP A 159 4.08 18.72 28.76
CA TRP A 159 3.24 19.56 27.90
C TRP A 159 2.74 18.78 26.68
N GLU A 160 1.67 19.28 26.07
CA GLU A 160 1.09 18.69 24.87
C GLU A 160 1.56 19.42 23.62
N VAL A 161 1.81 18.66 22.55
CA VAL A 161 2.16 19.17 21.23
C VAL A 161 1.35 18.50 20.14
N ASP A 162 0.99 19.30 19.16
CA ASP A 162 0.36 18.83 17.94
C ASP A 162 1.40 18.23 16.97
N PRO A 163 1.05 17.20 16.19
CA PRO A 163 1.94 16.63 15.18
C PRO A 163 2.45 17.65 14.15
N GLN A 164 1.71 18.74 13.93
CA GLN A 164 2.07 19.83 13.04
C GLN A 164 3.35 20.58 13.45
N LEU A 165 3.85 20.35 14.68
CA LEU A 165 5.17 20.82 15.09
C LEU A 165 6.28 20.35 14.13
N VAL A 166 6.16 19.12 13.60
CA VAL A 166 7.19 18.48 12.75
C VAL A 166 6.63 17.97 11.41
N LEU A 167 5.31 17.98 11.22
CA LEU A 167 4.63 17.45 10.04
C LEU A 167 3.76 18.49 9.33
N THR A 168 3.54 18.29 8.03
CA THR A 168 2.45 18.96 7.31
C THR A 168 1.09 18.38 7.71
N ASP A 169 -0.01 19.13 7.48
CA ASP A 169 -1.37 18.68 7.80
C ASP A 169 -1.72 17.30 7.21
N TRP A 170 -1.30 17.05 5.96
CA TRP A 170 -1.53 15.76 5.31
C TRP A 170 -0.75 14.63 5.99
N GLN A 171 0.52 14.87 6.35
CA GLN A 171 1.33 13.88 7.06
C GLN A 171 0.79 13.62 8.46
N ALA A 172 0.35 14.66 9.18
CA ALA A 172 -0.27 14.55 10.50
C ALA A 172 -1.55 13.71 10.44
N ALA A 173 -2.41 13.94 9.43
CA ALA A 173 -3.60 13.13 9.20
C ALA A 173 -3.27 11.66 8.90
N GLN A 174 -2.18 11.38 8.17
CA GLN A 174 -1.73 10.00 7.94
C GLN A 174 -1.11 9.38 9.20
N ALA A 175 -0.35 10.13 10.00
CA ALA A 175 0.24 9.66 11.25
C ALA A 175 -0.82 9.25 12.28
N ALA A 176 -1.94 9.98 12.33
CA ALA A 176 -3.03 9.68 13.25
C ALA A 176 -3.72 8.32 13.01
N VAL A 177 -3.59 7.74 11.81
CA VAL A 177 -4.29 6.50 11.41
C VAL A 177 -3.35 5.36 11.02
N ARG A 178 -2.03 5.57 11.12
CA ARG A 178 -1.01 4.58 10.75
C ARG A 178 0.01 4.46 11.87
N PRO A 179 0.05 3.35 12.62
CA PRO A 179 0.95 3.20 13.75
C PRO A 179 2.44 3.42 13.42
N ASP A 180 2.93 2.94 12.28
CA ASP A 180 4.34 3.18 11.91
C ASP A 180 4.67 4.67 11.75
N LEU A 181 3.74 5.44 11.17
CA LEU A 181 3.92 6.88 11.03
C LEU A 181 3.72 7.61 12.37
N LEU A 182 2.79 7.15 13.21
CA LEU A 182 2.63 7.67 14.57
C LEU A 182 3.93 7.54 15.38
N LEU A 183 4.55 6.35 15.34
CA LEU A 183 5.83 6.08 15.99
C LEU A 183 6.95 6.95 15.42
N ALA A 184 7.04 7.04 14.08
CA ALA A 184 8.02 7.91 13.45
C ALA A 184 7.83 9.38 13.83
N THR A 185 6.59 9.83 13.99
CA THR A 185 6.26 11.19 14.43
C THR A 185 6.70 11.42 15.87
N ALA A 186 6.50 10.45 16.77
CA ALA A 186 6.98 10.55 18.15
C ALA A 186 8.51 10.74 18.21
N HIS A 187 9.26 10.03 17.37
CA HIS A 187 10.71 10.18 17.27
C HIS A 187 11.11 11.54 16.69
N LEU A 188 10.42 12.03 15.65
CA LEU A 188 10.66 13.37 15.10
C LEU A 188 10.34 14.48 16.12
N VAL A 189 9.29 14.31 16.91
CA VAL A 189 8.96 15.21 18.02
C VAL A 189 10.06 15.18 19.08
N ALA A 190 10.58 14.00 19.44
CA ALA A 190 11.69 13.91 20.38
C ALA A 190 12.97 14.58 19.85
N GLU A 191 13.29 14.39 18.56
CA GLU A 191 14.43 15.01 17.88
C GLU A 191 14.30 16.54 17.72
N HIS A 192 13.08 17.08 17.80
CA HIS A 192 12.84 18.53 17.75
C HIS A 192 13.40 19.26 18.98
N TYR A 193 13.55 18.56 20.11
CA TYR A 193 14.07 19.13 21.35
C TYR A 193 15.56 18.80 21.52
N GLU A 194 16.35 19.77 22.00
CA GLU A 194 17.79 19.57 22.23
C GLU A 194 18.06 18.61 23.38
N GLN A 195 17.23 18.67 24.42
CA GLN A 195 17.29 17.75 25.56
C GLN A 195 16.61 16.41 25.25
N ARG A 196 17.06 15.37 25.95
CA ARG A 196 16.38 14.07 25.91
C ARG A 196 15.01 14.19 26.58
N VAL A 197 13.95 13.98 25.80
CA VAL A 197 12.56 13.95 26.26
C VAL A 197 11.95 12.56 26.12
N GLU A 198 10.92 12.29 26.91
CA GLU A 198 10.02 11.15 26.72
C GLU A 198 8.79 11.61 25.93
N VAL A 199 8.32 10.79 24.99
CA VAL A 199 7.19 11.15 24.12
C VAL A 199 6.14 10.06 24.17
N ARG A 200 4.96 10.44 24.64
CA ARG A 200 3.76 9.61 24.69
C ARG A 200 2.74 10.10 23.68
N ALA A 201 1.82 9.24 23.24
CA ALA A 201 0.78 9.61 22.30
C ALA A 201 -0.62 9.24 22.82
N ASP A 202 -1.56 10.17 22.74
CA ASP A 202 -2.99 9.90 22.86
C ASP A 202 -3.55 9.85 21.43
N ALA A 203 -3.66 8.63 20.89
CA ALA A 203 -4.08 8.37 19.53
C ALA A 203 -5.37 7.56 19.49
N TRP A 204 -6.32 8.05 18.70
CA TRP A 204 -7.65 7.48 18.51
C TRP A 204 -7.87 7.17 17.05
N MET A 205 -8.36 5.97 16.74
CA MET A 205 -8.61 5.51 15.39
C MET A 205 -9.96 4.82 15.27
N SER A 206 -10.64 5.09 14.16
CA SER A 206 -11.86 4.43 13.70
C SER A 206 -11.58 3.75 12.36
N MET A 207 -12.30 2.66 12.07
CA MET A 207 -12.12 1.91 10.83
C MET A 207 -13.49 1.54 10.24
N ASN A 208 -13.67 1.78 8.94
CA ASN A 208 -14.89 1.46 8.18
C ASN A 208 -16.19 1.97 8.84
N GLY A 209 -16.13 3.14 9.46
CA GLY A 209 -17.27 3.76 10.16
C GLY A 209 -17.55 3.22 11.57
N SER A 210 -16.64 2.41 12.14
CA SER A 210 -16.70 2.02 13.55
C SER A 210 -16.55 3.21 14.49
N GLU A 211 -16.89 3.02 15.77
CA GLU A 211 -16.49 3.95 16.82
C GLU A 211 -14.96 4.05 16.90
N ALA A 212 -14.47 5.23 17.29
CA ALA A 212 -13.05 5.47 17.48
C ALA A 212 -12.59 4.83 18.79
N VAL A 213 -11.56 4.00 18.72
CA VAL A 213 -10.91 3.39 19.89
C VAL A 213 -9.49 3.91 20.04
N ARG A 214 -8.99 3.89 21.28
CA ARG A 214 -7.59 4.20 21.54
C ARG A 214 -6.72 3.07 20.98
N VAL A 215 -5.64 3.44 20.28
CA VAL A 215 -4.77 2.47 19.58
C VAL A 215 -3.41 2.28 20.23
N VAL A 216 -3.07 3.10 21.22
CA VAL A 216 -1.78 3.09 21.92
C VAL A 216 -2.03 3.38 23.39
N ASP A 217 -1.33 2.67 24.28
CA ASP A 217 -1.30 2.98 25.69
C ASP A 217 -0.76 4.42 25.90
N PRO A 218 -1.55 5.35 26.47
CA PRO A 218 -1.15 6.75 26.62
C PRO A 218 0.02 6.95 27.59
N GLU A 219 0.36 5.93 28.39
CA GLU A 219 1.47 5.98 29.34
C GLU A 219 2.77 5.39 28.75
N LEU A 220 2.70 4.74 27.59
CA LEU A 220 3.87 4.16 26.90
C LEU A 220 4.75 5.25 26.29
N ASP A 221 6.01 5.29 26.70
CA ASP A 221 7.03 6.14 26.07
C ASP A 221 7.47 5.56 24.72
N LEU A 222 7.00 6.17 23.64
CA LEU A 222 7.27 5.78 22.26
C LEU A 222 8.74 5.98 21.86
N THR A 223 9.51 6.78 22.60
CA THR A 223 10.96 6.92 22.34
C THR A 223 11.73 5.63 22.66
N THR A 224 11.15 4.74 23.48
CA THR A 224 11.72 3.42 23.79
C THR A 224 11.33 2.34 22.78
N VAL A 225 10.30 2.60 21.96
CA VAL A 225 9.79 1.67 20.96
C VAL A 225 10.58 1.84 19.66
N THR A 226 10.99 0.73 19.05
CA THR A 226 11.69 0.74 17.76
C THR A 226 10.82 0.11 16.69
N ARG A 227 11.01 0.48 15.42
CA ARG A 227 10.34 -0.18 14.28
C ARG A 227 10.56 -1.70 14.24
N THR A 228 11.71 -2.16 14.71
CA THR A 228 12.06 -3.58 14.78
C THR A 228 11.38 -4.32 15.94
N SER A 229 10.79 -3.61 16.89
CA SER A 229 10.11 -4.23 18.03
C SER A 229 8.90 -5.06 17.57
N GLY A 230 8.27 -4.72 16.45
CA GLY A 230 7.03 -5.37 15.97
C GLY A 230 5.77 -4.63 16.43
N PRO A 231 4.58 -5.11 16.03
CA PRO A 231 3.32 -4.37 16.19
C PRO A 231 2.68 -4.43 17.59
N TRP A 232 3.34 -5.03 18.58
CA TRP A 232 2.75 -5.37 19.88
C TRP A 232 2.38 -4.20 20.78
N TRP A 233 2.86 -2.99 20.47
CA TRP A 233 2.55 -1.76 21.21
C TRP A 233 1.25 -1.10 20.72
N VAL A 234 0.65 -1.63 19.65
CA VAL A 234 -0.65 -1.20 19.15
C VAL A 234 -1.73 -2.08 19.75
N GLU A 235 -2.74 -1.46 20.35
CA GLU A 235 -3.87 -2.16 20.92
C GLU A 235 -4.87 -2.53 19.83
N ASP A 236 -5.31 -3.80 19.83
CA ASP A 236 -6.44 -4.24 19.01
C ASP A 236 -7.75 -3.79 19.68
N PRO A 237 -8.81 -3.48 18.90
CA PRO A 237 -10.10 -3.16 19.48
C PRO A 237 -10.65 -4.32 20.31
N PRO A 238 -11.43 -4.03 21.37
CA PRO A 238 -11.95 -5.07 22.26
C PRO A 238 -12.82 -6.16 21.57
N ASP A 239 -13.36 -5.89 20.37
CA ASP A 239 -14.31 -6.77 19.66
C ASP A 239 -13.74 -7.47 18.40
N THR A 240 -12.41 -7.54 18.22
CA THR A 240 -11.80 -8.11 16.98
C THR A 240 -11.48 -9.62 17.00
N HIS A 241 -11.98 -10.39 17.97
CA HIS A 241 -11.75 -11.84 18.05
C HIS A 241 -12.94 -12.70 17.61
#